data_AF-A0A512DXR7-F1
#
_entry.id   AF-A0A512DXR7-F1
#
_cell.length_a   1.000
_cell.length_b   1.000
_cell.length_c   1.000
_cell.angle_alpha   90.00
_cell.angle_beta   90.00
_cell.angle_gamma   90.00
#
_symmetry.space_group_name_H-M   'P 1'
#
loop_
_entity.id
_entity.type
_entity.pdbx_description
1 polymer ?
#
loop_
_entity_poly.entity_id
_entity_poly.type
_entity_poly.pdbx_seq_one_letter_code
_entity_poly.pdbx_strand_id
1 'polypeptide(L)'
;MKADSMKTKSMNIKKLDLSVEWDATKLRNLMTNAKRLGREDIYFDAVRQIARIEGMNIDDPLEADFAITMRALEEALSAESGQTKRLSRTKQKLKRAGVKQTLADLAVSPTPSLGFMKLVEFKMADMSAEALILKYQAEFDEETVGAARKRLAEHGVEPAA
;
A
#
# COMPACT_ATOMS: atom_id res chain seq x y z
N MET A 1 18.38 -51.78 -11.45
CA MET A 1 17.25 -50.93 -11.88
C MET A 1 17.35 -49.62 -11.12
N LYS A 2 17.63 -48.51 -11.80
CA LYS A 2 17.67 -47.16 -11.21
C LYS A 2 16.38 -46.44 -11.63
N ALA A 3 15.64 -45.93 -10.66
CA ALA A 3 14.62 -44.89 -10.81
C ALA A 3 14.78 -44.01 -9.57
N ASP A 4 15.83 -43.20 -9.58
CA ASP A 4 15.85 -41.80 -10.01
C ASP A 4 15.00 -40.91 -9.09
N SER A 5 15.74 -40.16 -8.29
CA SER A 5 15.28 -39.27 -7.24
C SER A 5 14.63 -38.06 -7.90
N MET A 6 13.33 -37.87 -7.66
CA MET A 6 12.67 -36.60 -7.90
C MET A 6 13.28 -35.54 -6.96
N LYS A 7 14.39 -34.95 -7.38
CA LYS A 7 14.86 -33.66 -6.86
C LYS A 7 13.86 -32.62 -7.33
N THR A 8 12.97 -32.21 -6.43
CA THR A 8 12.25 -30.93 -6.50
C THR A 8 13.29 -29.83 -6.65
N LYS A 9 13.52 -29.42 -7.89
CA LYS A 9 14.36 -28.27 -8.23
C LYS A 9 13.58 -27.07 -7.73
N SER A 10 13.90 -26.56 -6.53
CA SER A 10 13.48 -25.23 -6.09
C SER A 10 13.93 -24.26 -7.18
N MET A 11 13.00 -23.90 -8.07
CA MET A 11 13.25 -22.89 -9.07
C MET A 11 13.44 -21.59 -8.31
N ASN A 12 14.68 -21.12 -8.28
CA ASN A 12 15.05 -19.80 -7.81
C ASN A 12 14.52 -18.79 -8.84
N ILE A 13 13.20 -18.55 -8.82
CA ILE A 13 12.55 -17.58 -9.69
C ILE A 13 12.96 -16.21 -9.12
N LYS A 14 13.87 -15.52 -9.81
CA LYS A 14 14.17 -14.11 -9.54
C LYS A 14 12.85 -13.36 -9.38
N LYS A 15 12.70 -12.63 -8.26
CA LYS A 15 11.56 -11.76 -8.01
C LYS A 15 11.37 -10.84 -9.23
N LEU A 16 10.16 -10.81 -9.78
CA LEU A 16 9.84 -9.96 -10.90
C LEU A 16 9.83 -8.51 -10.41
N ASP A 17 10.76 -7.69 -10.91
CA ASP A 17 10.79 -6.27 -10.61
C ASP A 17 9.74 -5.54 -11.47
N LEU A 18 8.69 -5.05 -10.82
CA LEU A 18 7.60 -4.32 -11.46
C LEU A 18 7.78 -2.79 -11.38
N SER A 19 8.84 -2.28 -10.75
CA SER A 19 9.02 -0.85 -10.49
C SER A 19 9.11 0.02 -11.75
N VAL A 20 9.43 -0.59 -12.89
CA VAL A 20 9.55 0.05 -14.21
C VAL A 20 8.33 -0.16 -15.11
N GLU A 21 7.32 -0.91 -14.67
CA GLU A 21 6.12 -1.16 -15.46
C GLU A 21 5.06 -0.09 -15.17
N TRP A 22 4.62 0.61 -16.21
CA TRP A 22 3.68 1.73 -16.11
C TRP A 22 2.40 1.49 -16.94
N ASP A 23 2.30 0.36 -17.63
CA ASP A 23 1.08 -0.05 -18.32
C ASP A 23 0.08 -0.67 -17.33
N ALA A 24 -0.96 0.10 -17.00
CA ALA A 24 -2.03 -0.32 -16.10
C ALA A 24 -2.74 -1.61 -16.57
N THR A 25 -2.84 -1.86 -17.88
CA THR A 25 -3.47 -3.07 -18.41
C THR A 25 -2.61 -4.29 -18.13
N LYS A 26 -1.29 -4.20 -18.33
CA LYS A 26 -0.36 -5.28 -17.98
C LYS A 26 -0.34 -5.57 -16.49
N LEU A 27 -0.32 -4.53 -15.65
CA LEU A 27 -0.36 -4.68 -14.20
C LEU A 27 -1.64 -5.39 -13.74
N ARG A 28 -2.80 -5.03 -14.29
CA ARG A 28 -4.07 -5.74 -14.00
C ARG A 28 -4.04 -7.20 -14.44
N ASN A 29 -3.52 -7.49 -15.63
CA ASN A 29 -3.37 -8.86 -16.10
C ASN A 29 -2.43 -9.68 -15.20
N LEU A 30 -1.34 -9.06 -14.72
CA LEU A 30 -0.44 -9.67 -13.74
C LEU A 30 -1.17 -9.95 -12.42
N MET A 31 -1.94 -9.01 -11.89
CA MET A 31 -2.75 -9.21 -10.69
C MET A 31 -3.72 -10.40 -10.83
N THR A 32 -4.46 -10.46 -11.94
CA THR A 32 -5.41 -11.56 -12.20
C THR A 32 -4.69 -12.91 -12.28
N ASN A 33 -3.58 -12.99 -13.02
CA ASN A 33 -2.80 -14.21 -13.15
C ASN A 33 -2.14 -14.63 -11.83
N ALA A 34 -1.59 -13.69 -11.10
CA ALA A 34 -0.97 -13.91 -9.80
C ALA A 34 -1.98 -14.48 -8.80
N LYS A 35 -3.19 -13.91 -8.74
CA LYS A 35 -4.29 -14.44 -7.91
C LYS A 35 -4.68 -15.86 -8.32
N ARG A 36 -4.83 -16.13 -9.62
CA ARG A 36 -5.14 -17.48 -10.15
C ARG A 36 -4.07 -18.51 -9.79
N LEU A 37 -2.81 -18.10 -9.73
CA LEU A 37 -1.65 -18.95 -9.46
C LEU A 37 -1.20 -18.96 -7.99
N GLY A 38 -1.91 -18.27 -7.09
CA GLY A 38 -1.54 -18.16 -5.66
C GLY A 38 -0.23 -17.40 -5.41
N ARG A 39 0.19 -16.52 -6.33
CA ARG A 39 1.43 -15.73 -6.23
C ARG A 39 1.16 -14.36 -5.60
N GLU A 40 0.95 -14.36 -4.29
CA GLU A 40 0.69 -13.14 -3.52
C GLU A 40 1.80 -12.09 -3.64
N ASP A 41 3.05 -12.51 -3.74
CA ASP A 41 4.20 -11.62 -3.92
C ASP A 41 4.07 -10.76 -5.19
N ILE A 42 3.75 -11.38 -6.33
CA ILE A 42 3.53 -10.67 -7.60
C ILE A 42 2.26 -9.84 -7.52
N TYR A 43 1.21 -10.36 -6.89
CA TYR A 43 -0.05 -9.64 -6.73
C TYR A 43 0.17 -8.31 -5.99
N PHE A 44 0.83 -8.35 -4.82
CA PHE A 44 1.08 -7.16 -4.02
C PHE A 44 2.05 -6.19 -4.69
N ASP A 45 3.10 -6.68 -5.36
CA ASP A 45 4.00 -5.80 -6.12
C ASP A 45 3.27 -5.10 -7.28
N ALA A 46 2.35 -5.79 -7.96
CA ALA A 46 1.53 -5.19 -9.02
C ALA A 46 0.52 -4.17 -8.47
N VAL A 47 -0.07 -4.44 -7.29
CA VAL A 47 -0.94 -3.48 -6.59
C VAL A 47 -0.16 -2.22 -6.19
N ARG A 48 1.06 -2.37 -5.64
CA ARG A 48 1.92 -1.23 -5.34
C ARG A 48 2.21 -0.40 -6.60
N GLN A 49 2.56 -1.07 -7.70
CA GLN A 49 2.91 -0.37 -8.92
C GLN A 49 1.69 0.30 -9.59
N ILE A 50 0.52 -0.35 -9.62
CA ILE A 50 -0.69 0.29 -10.16
C ILE A 50 -1.13 1.48 -9.31
N ALA A 51 -0.86 1.44 -8.00
CA ALA A 51 -1.11 2.57 -7.11
C ALA A 51 -0.21 3.76 -7.44
N ARG A 52 1.07 3.52 -7.75
CA ARG A 52 2.05 4.57 -8.14
C ARG A 52 1.63 5.36 -9.37
N ILE A 53 0.86 4.76 -10.28
CA ILE A 53 0.32 5.45 -11.45
C ILE A 53 -0.56 6.65 -11.06
N GLU A 54 -1.30 6.55 -9.95
CA GLU A 54 -2.21 7.62 -9.48
C GLU A 54 -1.44 8.89 -9.08
N GLY A 55 -0.21 8.75 -8.57
CA GLY A 55 0.61 9.87 -8.11
C GLY A 55 1.40 10.60 -9.20
N MET A 56 1.47 10.09 -10.43
CA MET A 56 2.40 10.60 -11.45
C MET A 56 2.13 12.04 -11.92
N ASN A 57 0.90 12.53 -11.79
CA ASN A 57 0.49 13.85 -12.27
C ASN A 57 0.10 14.79 -11.11
N ILE A 58 0.69 14.59 -9.93
CA ILE A 58 0.47 15.42 -8.75
C ILE A 58 1.81 16.07 -8.38
N ASP A 59 1.84 17.39 -8.36
CA ASP A 59 3.08 18.16 -8.16
C ASP A 59 3.57 18.12 -6.71
N ASP A 60 2.65 18.12 -5.75
CA ASP A 60 3.00 18.04 -4.33
C ASP A 60 3.37 16.60 -3.94
N PRO A 61 4.59 16.33 -3.44
CA PRO A 61 5.03 14.96 -3.14
C PRO A 61 4.19 14.25 -2.07
N LEU A 62 3.72 14.98 -1.05
CA LEU A 62 2.91 14.41 0.02
C LEU A 62 1.52 14.06 -0.52
N GLU A 63 0.90 14.93 -1.32
CA GLU A 63 -0.37 14.64 -1.98
C GLU A 63 -0.26 13.49 -2.98
N ALA A 64 0.84 13.43 -3.74
CA ALA A 64 1.12 12.35 -4.67
C ALA A 64 1.19 10.99 -3.95
N ASP A 65 2.00 10.90 -2.90
CA ASP A 65 2.11 9.69 -2.10
C ASP A 65 0.81 9.32 -1.39
N PHE A 66 0.04 10.31 -0.94
CA PHE A 66 -1.26 10.03 -0.33
C PHE A 66 -2.28 9.52 -1.35
N ALA A 67 -2.25 10.00 -2.59
CA ALA A 67 -3.05 9.45 -3.68
C ALA A 67 -2.68 7.97 -3.97
N ILE A 68 -1.38 7.65 -3.91
CA ILE A 68 -0.87 6.28 -4.02
C ILE A 68 -1.42 5.41 -2.87
N THR A 69 -1.35 5.86 -1.61
CA THR A 69 -1.94 5.17 -0.45
C THR A 69 -3.42 4.88 -0.65
N MET A 70 -4.18 5.89 -1.08
CA MET A 70 -5.61 5.78 -1.35
C MET A 70 -5.90 4.74 -2.42
N ARG A 71 -5.11 4.71 -3.50
CA ARG A 71 -5.28 3.74 -4.58
C ARG A 71 -4.95 2.32 -4.13
N ALA A 72 -3.87 2.12 -3.37
CA ALA A 72 -3.52 0.82 -2.80
C ALA A 72 -4.63 0.28 -1.89
N LEU A 73 -5.22 1.14 -1.05
CA LEU A 73 -6.34 0.76 -0.19
C LEU A 73 -7.61 0.39 -0.98
N GLU A 74 -7.92 1.12 -2.06
CA GLU A 74 -9.03 0.74 -2.95
C GLU A 74 -8.84 -0.64 -3.57
N GLU A 75 -7.61 -0.98 -4.00
CA GLU A 75 -7.28 -2.30 -4.55
C GLU A 75 -7.42 -3.40 -3.50
N ALA A 76 -6.87 -3.17 -2.30
CA ALA A 76 -7.00 -4.05 -1.14
C ALA A 76 -8.47 -4.38 -0.81
N LEU A 77 -9.30 -3.35 -0.65
CA LEU A 77 -10.72 -3.51 -0.34
C LEU A 77 -11.51 -4.16 -1.48
N SER A 78 -11.11 -3.91 -2.72
CA SER A 78 -11.74 -4.54 -3.90
C SER A 78 -11.41 -6.03 -3.97
N ALA A 79 -10.19 -6.39 -3.60
CA ALA A 79 -9.72 -7.77 -3.58
C ALA A 79 -10.46 -8.65 -2.58
N GLU A 80 -10.73 -8.10 -1.38
CA GLU A 80 -11.46 -8.77 -0.30
C GLU A 80 -12.93 -8.97 -0.65
N SER A 81 -13.59 -7.92 -1.11
CA SER A 81 -15.04 -7.94 -1.35
C SER A 81 -15.45 -8.56 -2.69
N GLY A 82 -14.50 -8.75 -3.61
CA GLY A 82 -14.78 -9.14 -4.99
C GLY A 82 -15.49 -8.07 -5.82
N GLN A 83 -15.67 -6.86 -5.27
CA GLN A 83 -16.35 -5.73 -5.91
C GLN A 83 -15.44 -4.52 -5.93
N THR A 84 -15.50 -3.70 -6.98
CA THR A 84 -14.76 -2.44 -7.03
C THR A 84 -15.17 -1.52 -5.87
N LYS A 85 -14.22 -1.17 -5.00
CA LYS A 85 -14.39 -0.21 -3.90
C LYS A 85 -13.73 1.12 -4.26
N ARG A 86 -14.41 2.21 -3.91
CA ARG A 86 -13.93 3.58 -4.08
C ARG A 86 -14.08 4.34 -2.77
N LEU A 87 -13.05 5.08 -2.37
CA LEU A 87 -13.00 5.80 -1.10
C LEU A 87 -13.63 7.20 -1.23
N SER A 88 -14.85 7.29 -1.75
CA SER A 88 -15.51 8.56 -2.12
C SER A 88 -15.66 9.53 -0.94
N ARG A 89 -15.96 9.03 0.27
CA ARG A 89 -16.08 9.87 1.48
C ARG A 89 -14.74 10.46 1.90
N THR A 90 -13.66 9.70 1.80
CA THR A 90 -12.32 10.19 2.09
C THR A 90 -11.91 11.26 1.07
N LYS A 91 -12.18 11.05 -0.23
CA LYS A 91 -11.96 12.07 -1.27
C LYS A 91 -12.72 13.38 -0.97
N GLN A 92 -13.95 13.29 -0.47
CA GLN A 92 -14.70 14.47 -0.02
C GLN A 92 -14.07 15.16 1.20
N LYS A 93 -13.56 14.40 2.17
CA LYS A 93 -12.83 14.97 3.33
C LYS A 93 -11.58 15.71 2.86
N LEU A 94 -10.80 15.11 1.95
CA LEU A 94 -9.58 15.74 1.41
C LEU A 94 -9.86 17.08 0.74
N LYS A 95 -10.94 17.18 -0.04
CA LYS A 95 -11.34 18.45 -0.66
C LYS A 95 -11.66 19.55 0.37
N ARG A 96 -12.03 19.19 1.60
CA ARG A 96 -12.39 20.13 2.68
C ARG A 96 -11.22 20.48 3.58
N ALA A 97 -10.42 19.50 3.98
CA ALA A 97 -9.39 19.64 5.02
C ALA A 97 -7.95 19.62 4.47
N GLY A 98 -7.74 19.14 3.24
CA GLY A 98 -6.40 18.90 2.70
C GLY A 98 -5.79 17.57 3.19
N VAL A 99 -4.70 17.16 2.52
CA VAL A 99 -3.99 15.91 2.80
C VAL A 99 -3.33 15.94 4.17
N LYS A 100 -2.57 16.99 4.46
CA LYS A 100 -1.81 17.14 5.69
C LYS A 100 -2.67 17.04 6.95
N GLN A 101 -3.75 17.82 7.03
CA GLN A 101 -4.68 17.74 8.17
C GLN A 101 -5.34 16.35 8.27
N THR A 102 -5.70 15.76 7.12
CA THR A 102 -6.30 14.42 7.10
C THR A 102 -5.35 13.36 7.67
N LEU A 103 -4.05 13.43 7.33
CA LEU A 103 -3.03 12.56 7.88
C LEU A 103 -2.86 12.76 9.39
N ALA A 104 -2.76 14.00 9.85
CA ALA A 104 -2.65 14.32 11.27
C ALA A 104 -3.85 13.76 12.07
N ASP A 105 -5.08 14.02 11.60
CA ASP A 105 -6.31 13.50 12.23
C ASP A 105 -6.30 11.96 12.33
N LEU A 106 -5.84 11.29 11.29
CA LEU A 106 -5.73 9.83 11.28
C LEU A 106 -4.69 9.36 12.30
N ALA A 107 -3.54 10.03 12.38
CA ALA A 107 -2.46 9.70 13.30
C ALA A 107 -2.84 9.87 14.77
N VAL A 108 -3.49 10.96 15.15
CA VAL A 108 -3.84 11.23 16.56
C VAL A 108 -5.11 10.52 17.01
N SER A 109 -5.89 9.94 16.09
CA SER A 109 -7.07 9.15 16.44
C SER A 109 -6.74 8.03 17.45
N PRO A 110 -7.48 7.89 18.56
CA PRO A 110 -7.23 6.84 19.55
C PRO A 110 -7.32 5.43 18.97
N THR A 111 -8.18 5.23 17.96
CA THR A 111 -8.35 3.96 17.27
C THR A 111 -7.71 4.01 15.89
N PRO A 112 -6.97 2.96 15.49
CA PRO A 112 -6.46 2.84 14.13
C PRO A 112 -7.59 2.91 13.12
N SER A 113 -7.36 3.61 12.01
CA SER A 113 -8.35 3.68 10.94
C SER A 113 -8.53 2.29 10.29
N LEU A 114 -9.73 2.03 9.75
CA LEU A 114 -9.96 0.82 8.96
C LEU A 114 -8.98 0.72 7.78
N GLY A 115 -8.62 1.85 7.17
CA GLY A 115 -7.66 1.91 6.09
C GLY A 115 -6.27 1.43 6.50
N PHE A 116 -5.80 1.86 7.67
CA PHE A 116 -4.54 1.39 8.24
C PHE A 116 -4.57 -0.11 8.50
N MET A 117 -5.61 -0.61 9.18
CA MET A 117 -5.74 -2.04 9.49
C MET A 117 -5.74 -2.90 8.23
N LYS A 118 -6.40 -2.44 7.16
CA LYS A 118 -6.40 -3.12 5.87
C LYS A 118 -5.02 -3.11 5.23
N LEU A 119 -4.32 -1.98 5.20
CA LEU A 119 -2.96 -1.94 4.66
C LEU A 119 -1.99 -2.87 5.42
N VAL A 120 -2.13 -3.00 6.74
CA VAL A 120 -1.38 -4.00 7.53
C VAL A 120 -1.74 -5.43 7.10
N GLU A 121 -3.03 -5.76 7.01
CA GLU A 121 -3.52 -7.08 6.55
C GLU A 121 -2.97 -7.46 5.17
N PHE A 122 -2.88 -6.49 4.26
CA PHE A 122 -2.37 -6.69 2.89
C PHE A 122 -0.85 -6.50 2.75
N LYS A 123 -0.08 -6.47 3.86
CA LYS A 123 1.39 -6.33 3.85
C LYS A 123 1.87 -5.06 3.12
N MET A 124 1.09 -3.98 3.20
CA MET A 124 1.31 -2.67 2.59
C MET A 124 1.31 -1.53 3.61
N ALA A 125 1.63 -1.83 4.88
CA ALA A 125 1.69 -0.82 5.93
C ALA A 125 2.75 0.27 5.68
N ASP A 126 3.76 -0.04 4.85
CA ASP A 126 4.74 0.93 4.33
C ASP A 126 4.12 2.06 3.50
N MET A 127 2.88 1.88 3.05
CA MET A 127 2.11 2.86 2.31
C MET A 127 1.06 3.56 3.18
N SER A 128 1.04 3.35 4.50
CA SER A 128 -0.01 3.90 5.36
C SER A 128 0.15 5.41 5.60
N ALA A 129 -0.90 6.04 6.15
CA ALA A 129 -0.86 7.44 6.56
C ALA A 129 0.29 7.72 7.55
N GLU A 130 0.50 6.79 8.48
CA GLU A 130 1.55 6.83 9.49
C GLU A 130 2.94 6.73 8.85
N ALA A 131 3.12 5.84 7.86
CA ALA A 131 4.37 5.74 7.12
C ALA A 131 4.66 7.03 6.35
N LEU A 132 3.65 7.67 5.74
CA LEU A 132 3.80 8.96 5.09
C LEU A 132 4.16 10.07 6.08
N ILE A 133 3.55 10.10 7.26
CA ILE A 133 3.91 11.07 8.31
C ILE A 133 5.38 10.93 8.71
N LEU A 134 5.89 9.70 8.85
CA LEU A 134 7.31 9.51 9.16
C LEU A 134 8.21 9.95 8.00
N LYS A 135 7.84 9.65 6.75
CA LYS A 135 8.57 10.08 5.55
C LYS A 135 8.64 11.61 5.43
N TYR A 136 7.54 12.30 5.74
CA TYR A 136 7.40 13.75 5.66
C TYR A 136 7.39 14.41 7.04
N GLN A 137 8.09 13.84 8.02
CA GLN A 137 7.99 14.25 9.44
C GLN A 137 8.26 15.74 9.69
N ALA A 138 9.09 16.38 8.86
CA ALA A 138 9.37 17.81 8.94
C ALA A 138 8.15 18.71 8.69
N GLU A 139 7.10 18.16 8.08
CA GLU A 139 5.84 18.87 7.87
C GLU A 139 4.90 18.77 9.07
N PHE A 140 5.07 17.80 9.97
CA PHE A 140 4.12 17.53 11.05
C PHE A 140 4.67 17.95 12.41
N ASP A 141 3.78 18.20 13.37
CA ASP A 141 4.17 18.42 14.77
C ASP A 141 4.67 17.12 15.42
N GLU A 142 5.39 17.27 16.53
CA GLU A 142 5.99 16.15 17.27
C GLU A 142 4.94 15.16 17.79
N GLU A 143 3.75 15.65 18.15
CA GLU A 143 2.64 14.81 18.59
C GLU A 143 2.17 13.86 17.48
N THR A 144 1.94 14.40 16.29
CA THR A 144 1.51 13.65 15.10
C THR A 144 2.56 12.62 14.70
N VAL A 145 3.83 13.01 14.66
CA VAL A 145 4.95 12.10 14.35
C VAL A 145 5.08 11.00 15.41
N GLY A 146 4.96 11.36 16.68
CA GLY A 146 4.98 10.41 17.79
C GLY A 146 3.83 9.40 17.73
N ALA A 147 2.61 9.86 17.45
CA ALA A 147 1.43 9.02 17.31
C ALA A 147 1.55 8.06 16.12
N ALA A 148 2.04 8.53 14.97
CA ALA A 148 2.31 7.69 13.80
C ALA A 148 3.33 6.59 14.10
N ARG A 149 4.47 6.95 14.73
CA ARG A 149 5.50 6.00 15.14
C ARG A 149 4.97 4.95 16.10
N LYS A 150 4.22 5.38 17.11
CA LYS A 150 3.61 4.49 18.10
C LYS A 150 2.68 3.49 17.42
N ARG A 151 1.80 3.94 16.53
CA ARG A 151 0.84 3.05 15.86
C ARG A 151 1.51 2.00 14.99
N LEU A 152 2.55 2.37 14.23
CA LEU A 152 3.32 1.42 13.43
C LEU A 152 3.98 0.35 14.32
N ALA A 153 4.62 0.78 15.42
CA ALA A 153 5.25 -0.12 16.38
C ALA A 153 4.25 -1.08 17.04
N GLU A 154 3.08 -0.60 17.46
CA GLU A 154 2.02 -1.43 18.05
C GLU A 154 1.50 -2.54 17.12
N HIS A 155 1.67 -2.37 15.80
CA HIS A 155 1.24 -3.33 14.79
C HIS A 155 2.41 -4.11 14.18
N GLY A 156 3.61 -4.05 14.79
CA GLY A 156 4.79 -4.76 14.33
C GLY A 156 5.30 -4.30 12.97
N VAL A 157 5.00 -3.06 12.59
CA VAL A 157 5.47 -2.46 11.34
C VAL A 157 6.74 -1.67 11.64
N GLU A 158 7.86 -2.15 11.11
CA GLU A 158 9.11 -1.41 11.14
C GLU A 158 9.01 -0.18 10.24
N PRO A 159 9.25 1.03 10.75
CA PRO A 159 9.29 2.22 9.90
C PRO A 159 10.41 2.08 8.87
N ALA A 160 10.16 2.47 7.63
CA ALA A 160 11.21 2.54 6.62
C ALA A 160 12.30 3.51 7.11
N ALA A 161 13.55 3.04 7.11
CA ALA A 161 14.73 3.81 7.54
C ALA A 161 15.05 4.97 6.59
#